data_AF-A0A4R4Z0B0-F1
#
_entry.id   AF-A0A4R4Z0B0-F1
#
_cell.length_a   1.000
_cell.length_b   1.000
_cell.length_c   1.000
_cell.angle_alpha   90.00
_cell.angle_beta   90.00
_cell.angle_gamma   90.00
#
_symmetry.space_group_name_H-M   'P 1'
#
loop_
_entity.id
_entity.type
_entity.pdbx_description
1 polymer ?
#
loop_
_entity_poly.entity_id
_entity_poly.type
_entity_poly.pdbx_seq_one_letter_code
_entity_poly.pdbx_strand_id
1 'polypeptide(L)'
;MHLSRRHALQLPLLAAAGAALPGIAHATASPQVRGAYNQIAADGRLLEAGFEGAEHALAAYTAIYDVTRDDRYRQTAEALLRYVLGRRPAYMGANIGKQLLQSPFLRKNAQLRDNLDTFAASVVDRLDADPDAVLRAGDIRTLAGRAELLVDYAGRLERGEADPARFDAAARVLLDRLVQLQFTRQEAAGRFGAERFTGAFPHLITGDDGSMGTWDISTWALAMLSLDQYESIRALAKGFGRFHDGAYNDAAAAGARQLLGTTAIDPALVYAGAPAGFPLDGAEYVIGDEGGEQPYLITYGWSPNAIAQLGSVLRAVRDNRVTVPRSSSWAEAYWTGTPRPEVLNPARFWEGLDAKIRYTHDFIEAVQLPVPAGFPWIDLERAAFPSTGGEDFRRGGWFDGSGRGTMSAVYSRLAVVGYVESGGRDAALLDRLGQWWDRLLVWDAAA
;
A
#
# COMPACT_ATOMS: atom_id res chain seq x y z
N MET A 1 46.45 -5.17 59.28
CA MET A 1 46.71 -4.73 57.89
C MET A 1 45.95 -3.41 57.70
N HIS A 2 46.52 -2.24 58.01
CA HIS A 2 47.30 -1.38 57.09
C HIS A 2 46.58 -1.18 55.75
N LEU A 3 46.16 0.01 55.29
CA LEU A 3 46.46 1.40 55.67
C LEU A 3 45.30 2.36 55.33
N SER A 4 45.21 3.42 56.13
CA SER A 4 44.47 4.67 55.97
C SER A 4 45.00 5.56 54.83
N ARG A 5 44.13 6.40 54.23
CA ARG A 5 44.31 7.84 53.86
C ARG A 5 43.12 8.33 53.01
N ARG A 6 42.12 9.05 53.54
CA ARG A 6 42.02 10.53 53.67
C ARG A 6 42.68 11.33 52.52
N HIS A 7 41.86 12.04 51.74
CA HIS A 7 41.86 13.51 51.69
C HIS A 7 40.60 14.06 50.99
N ALA A 8 39.86 14.88 51.73
CA ALA A 8 38.99 15.92 51.21
C ALA A 8 39.84 17.19 50.99
N LEU A 9 39.51 17.99 49.97
CA LEU A 9 39.29 19.45 50.06
C LEU A 9 39.37 20.18 48.70
N GLN A 10 38.49 21.18 48.58
CA GLN A 10 38.63 22.47 47.92
C GLN A 10 38.25 22.67 46.43
N LEU A 11 37.13 23.38 46.29
CA LEU A 11 36.67 24.31 45.23
C LEU A 11 37.79 25.19 44.64
N PRO A 12 37.57 25.77 43.44
CA PRO A 12 37.07 27.15 43.42
C PRO A 12 35.96 27.44 42.39
N LEU A 13 34.99 28.25 42.82
CA LEU A 13 34.29 29.20 41.96
C LEU A 13 35.31 30.21 41.41
N LEU A 14 35.28 30.45 40.10
CA LEU A 14 35.77 31.69 39.49
C LEU A 14 34.80 32.08 38.36
N ALA A 15 34.06 33.16 38.59
CA ALA A 15 33.42 33.94 37.55
C ALA A 15 34.44 34.95 37.02
N ALA A 16 34.58 35.06 35.69
CA ALA A 16 35.16 36.24 35.04
C ALA A 16 34.74 36.34 33.56
N ALA A 17 34.01 37.43 33.29
CA ALA A 17 34.10 38.33 32.14
C ALA A 17 34.01 37.80 30.69
N GLY A 18 33.10 38.42 29.95
CA GLY A 18 32.81 38.17 28.54
C GLY A 18 33.98 38.35 27.57
N ALA A 19 33.94 37.53 26.53
CA ALA A 19 34.33 37.93 25.18
C ALA A 19 33.15 37.56 24.28
N ALA A 20 32.43 38.57 23.78
CA ALA A 20 31.47 38.39 22.71
C ALA A 20 32.22 37.88 21.47
N LEU A 21 31.95 36.64 21.07
CA LEU A 21 32.45 36.11 19.80
C LEU A 21 31.60 36.68 18.66
N PRO A 22 32.21 37.06 17.52
CA PRO A 22 31.53 37.74 16.43
C PRO A 22 30.42 36.86 15.85
N GLY A 23 29.28 37.48 15.54
CA GLY A 23 28.13 36.83 14.96
C GLY A 23 28.49 36.04 13.71
N ILE A 24 28.26 34.73 13.75
CA ILE A 24 28.22 33.90 12.55
C ILE A 24 26.81 34.05 12.00
N ALA A 25 26.73 34.78 10.89
CA ALA A 25 25.55 34.92 10.06
C ALA A 25 25.00 33.54 9.69
N HIS A 26 23.67 33.46 9.65
CA HIS A 26 22.91 32.28 9.22
C HIS A 26 23.41 31.69 7.89
N ALA A 27 23.89 30.45 7.95
CA ALA A 27 23.72 29.50 6.86
C ALA A 27 22.66 28.46 7.30
N THR A 28 21.42 28.93 7.39
CA THR A 28 20.20 28.16 7.67
C THR A 28 19.64 27.51 6.41
N ALA A 29 20.50 26.95 5.54
CA ALA A 29 20.00 26.17 4.43
C ALA A 29 19.65 24.77 4.96
N SER A 30 18.35 24.51 5.20
CA SER A 30 17.90 23.14 5.35
C SER A 30 18.39 22.33 4.14
N PRO A 31 18.92 21.11 4.32
CA PRO A 31 19.45 20.33 3.22
C PRO A 31 18.40 20.20 2.12
N GLN A 32 18.80 20.50 0.88
CA GLN A 32 17.92 20.48 -0.28
C GLN A 32 17.96 19.11 -0.92
N VAL A 33 16.78 18.54 -1.19
CA VAL A 33 16.66 17.28 -1.94
C VAL A 33 16.70 17.60 -3.43
N ARG A 34 17.49 16.85 -4.20
CA ARG A 34 17.58 16.93 -5.67
C ARG A 34 16.76 15.87 -6.40
N GLY A 35 16.32 14.85 -5.68
CA GLY A 35 15.57 13.70 -6.17
C GLY A 35 15.77 12.50 -5.25
N ALA A 36 15.22 11.36 -5.64
CA ALA A 36 15.57 10.10 -5.04
C ALA A 36 15.60 8.99 -6.11
N TYR A 37 16.36 7.94 -5.84
CA TYR A 37 16.46 6.77 -6.70
C TYR A 37 15.19 5.92 -6.64
N ASN A 38 14.77 5.38 -7.78
CA ASN A 38 13.62 4.47 -7.86
C ASN A 38 13.96 3.05 -7.40
N GLN A 39 15.22 2.63 -7.50
CA GLN A 39 15.60 1.24 -7.25
C GLN A 39 17.02 1.10 -6.69
N ILE A 40 17.24 0.01 -5.95
CA ILE A 40 18.57 -0.50 -5.58
C ILE A 40 18.74 -1.86 -6.24
N ALA A 41 19.77 -2.04 -7.07
CA ALA A 41 20.08 -3.32 -7.67
C ALA A 41 20.68 -4.33 -6.67
N ALA A 42 20.73 -5.61 -7.05
CA ALA A 42 21.25 -6.69 -6.22
C ALA A 42 22.72 -6.50 -5.82
N ASP A 43 23.49 -5.74 -6.61
CA ASP A 43 24.88 -5.36 -6.34
C ASP A 43 25.01 -4.05 -5.52
N GLY A 44 23.89 -3.47 -5.07
CA GLY A 44 23.83 -2.22 -4.32
C GLY A 44 23.83 -0.95 -5.18
N ARG A 45 23.89 -1.07 -6.51
CA ARG A 45 23.86 0.11 -7.40
C ARG A 45 22.50 0.80 -7.35
N LEU A 46 22.52 2.11 -7.16
CA LEU A 46 21.33 2.96 -7.15
C LEU A 46 20.93 3.34 -8.59
N LEU A 47 19.66 3.18 -8.93
CA LEU A 47 19.14 3.34 -10.30
C LEU A 47 18.05 4.40 -10.37
N GLU A 48 18.02 5.13 -11.49
CA GLU A 48 16.93 6.04 -11.87
C GLU A 48 16.62 7.11 -10.80
N ALA A 49 17.60 7.99 -10.53
CA ALA A 49 17.36 9.16 -9.68
C ALA A 49 16.42 10.15 -10.38
N GLY A 50 15.36 10.58 -9.69
CA GLY A 50 14.46 11.56 -10.26
C GLY A 50 13.29 11.96 -9.37
N PHE A 51 12.29 12.53 -10.03
CA PHE A 51 11.06 13.01 -9.41
C PHE A 51 10.23 11.87 -8.84
N GLU A 52 10.10 10.77 -9.57
CA GLU A 52 9.29 9.61 -9.19
C GLU A 52 9.74 9.01 -7.85
N GLY A 53 11.05 8.75 -7.70
CA GLY A 53 11.60 8.24 -6.45
C GLY A 53 11.37 9.19 -5.29
N ALA A 54 11.50 10.50 -5.52
CA ALA A 54 11.25 11.52 -4.50
C ALA A 54 9.77 11.53 -4.06
N GLU A 55 8.86 11.23 -4.97
CA GLU A 55 7.44 11.14 -4.66
C GLU A 55 7.12 9.89 -3.80
N HIS A 56 7.75 8.76 -4.10
CA HIS A 56 7.63 7.56 -3.28
C HIS A 56 8.23 7.75 -1.89
N ALA A 57 9.40 8.40 -1.82
CA ALA A 57 10.03 8.75 -0.55
C ALA A 57 9.15 9.70 0.26
N LEU A 58 8.55 10.73 -0.36
CA LEU A 58 7.63 11.66 0.32
C LEU A 58 6.48 10.91 0.99
N ALA A 59 5.85 9.99 0.27
CA ALA A 59 4.76 9.18 0.80
C ALA A 59 5.22 8.27 1.95
N ALA A 60 6.37 7.61 1.82
CA ALA A 60 6.92 6.75 2.85
C ALA A 60 7.31 7.51 4.13
N TYR A 61 8.06 8.61 4.01
CA TYR A 61 8.47 9.43 5.15
C TYR A 61 7.29 10.08 5.87
N THR A 62 6.25 10.48 5.12
CA THR A 62 5.00 10.96 5.73
C THR A 62 4.36 9.88 6.58
N ALA A 63 4.22 8.66 6.05
CA ALA A 63 3.62 7.54 6.77
C ALA A 63 4.46 7.15 8.01
N ILE A 64 5.78 7.10 7.88
CA ILE A 64 6.71 6.87 9.00
C ILE A 64 6.53 7.95 10.07
N TYR A 65 6.52 9.23 9.68
CA TYR A 65 6.33 10.34 10.62
C TYR A 65 4.97 10.29 11.33
N ASP A 66 3.91 9.90 10.62
CA ASP A 66 2.56 9.84 11.20
C ASP A 66 2.42 8.82 12.34
N VAL A 67 3.30 7.82 12.39
CA VAL A 67 3.39 6.86 13.49
C VAL A 67 4.47 7.26 14.51
N THR A 68 5.71 7.46 14.04
CA THR A 68 6.88 7.65 14.92
C THR A 68 6.89 9.00 15.63
N ARG A 69 6.30 10.04 15.00
CA ARG A 69 6.37 11.44 15.43
C ARG A 69 7.81 11.97 15.59
N ASP A 70 8.80 11.31 14.96
CA ASP A 70 10.18 11.76 14.97
C ASP A 70 10.37 12.94 13.99
N ASP A 71 10.87 14.06 14.53
CA ASP A 71 11.12 15.30 13.79
C ASP A 71 12.10 15.13 12.62
N ARG A 72 13.00 14.14 12.66
CA ARG A 72 13.92 13.85 11.55
C ARG A 72 13.15 13.47 10.29
N TYR A 73 12.14 12.61 10.43
CA TYR A 73 11.29 12.20 9.32
C TYR A 73 10.38 13.32 8.83
N ARG A 74 9.88 14.16 9.75
CA ARG A 74 9.17 15.38 9.38
C ARG A 74 10.03 16.29 8.51
N GLN A 75 11.27 16.58 8.92
CA GLN A 75 12.18 17.47 8.18
C GLN A 75 12.49 16.93 6.79
N THR A 76 12.73 15.61 6.67
CA THR A 76 12.96 14.96 5.37
C THR A 76 11.71 15.01 4.49
N ALA A 77 10.52 14.73 5.03
CA ALA A 77 9.26 14.84 4.30
C ALA A 77 8.99 16.28 3.82
N GLU A 78 9.27 17.29 4.66
CA GLU A 78 9.16 18.71 4.27
C GLU A 78 10.14 19.08 3.14
N ALA A 79 11.37 18.56 3.18
CA ALA A 79 12.36 18.80 2.12
C ALA A 79 11.96 18.15 0.79
N LEU A 80 11.48 16.90 0.84
CA LEU A 80 10.91 16.20 -0.31
C LEU A 80 9.69 16.91 -0.87
N LEU A 81 8.79 17.39 0.00
CA LEU A 81 7.61 18.13 -0.42
C LEU A 81 7.99 19.43 -1.14
N ARG A 82 8.96 20.19 -0.61
CA ARG A 82 9.49 21.39 -1.28
C ARG A 82 10.07 21.06 -2.65
N TYR A 83 10.82 19.96 -2.77
CA TYR A 83 11.36 19.51 -4.06
C TYR A 83 10.24 19.15 -5.05
N VAL A 84 9.27 18.34 -4.63
CA VAL A 84 8.14 17.90 -5.47
C VAL A 84 7.34 19.10 -5.97
N LEU A 85 6.93 20.00 -5.06
CA LEU A 85 6.16 21.20 -5.42
C LEU A 85 6.98 22.24 -6.17
N GLY A 86 8.29 22.35 -5.90
CA GLY A 86 9.18 23.22 -6.68
C GLY A 86 9.32 22.78 -8.14
N ARG A 87 9.30 21.46 -8.40
CA ARG A 87 9.35 20.89 -9.75
C ARG A 87 7.99 20.87 -10.45
N ARG A 88 6.92 20.59 -9.70
CA ARG A 88 5.55 20.51 -10.20
C ARG A 88 4.62 21.22 -9.20
N PRO A 89 4.41 22.54 -9.33
CA PRO A 89 3.64 23.32 -8.33
C PRO A 89 2.21 22.85 -8.13
N ALA A 90 1.57 22.34 -9.18
CA ALA A 90 0.21 21.80 -9.16
C ALA A 90 0.17 20.27 -8.97
N TYR A 91 1.25 19.66 -8.46
CA TYR A 91 1.33 18.21 -8.33
C TYR A 91 0.24 17.67 -7.39
N MET A 92 -0.58 16.76 -7.92
CA MET A 92 -1.53 15.97 -7.16
C MET A 92 -1.93 14.71 -7.94
N GLY A 93 -2.09 13.61 -7.22
CA GLY A 93 -2.66 12.36 -7.74
C GLY A 93 -3.46 11.68 -6.64
N ALA A 94 -4.24 10.65 -6.99
CA ALA A 94 -5.16 10.01 -6.05
C ALA A 94 -4.46 9.46 -4.79
N ASN A 95 -3.28 8.86 -4.93
CA ASN A 95 -2.53 8.31 -3.80
C ASN A 95 -2.08 9.37 -2.81
N ILE A 96 -1.45 10.45 -3.28
CA ILE A 96 -1.04 11.57 -2.42
C ILE A 96 -2.26 12.30 -1.86
N GLY A 97 -3.34 12.46 -2.64
CA GLY A 97 -4.59 13.05 -2.18
C GLY A 97 -5.22 12.28 -1.02
N LYS A 98 -5.32 10.95 -1.12
CA LYS A 98 -5.79 10.08 -0.03
C LYS A 98 -4.91 10.20 1.20
N GLN A 99 -3.59 10.15 1.04
CA GLN A 99 -2.67 10.29 2.16
C GLN A 99 -2.77 11.68 2.82
N LEU A 100 -2.93 12.74 2.02
CA LEU A 100 -3.19 14.09 2.51
C LEU A 100 -4.46 14.15 3.35
N LEU A 101 -5.55 13.50 2.94
CA LEU A 101 -6.80 13.48 3.71
C LEU A 101 -6.65 12.81 5.08
N GLN A 102 -5.73 11.86 5.21
CA GLN A 102 -5.50 11.08 6.43
C GLN A 102 -4.40 11.70 7.32
N SER A 103 -3.34 12.23 6.74
CA SER A 103 -2.16 12.73 7.45
C SER A 103 -2.37 14.10 8.10
N PRO A 104 -2.29 14.25 9.44
CA PRO A 104 -2.32 15.56 10.08
C PRO A 104 -1.15 16.47 9.67
N PHE A 105 -0.02 15.88 9.26
CA PHE A 105 1.14 16.61 8.77
C PHE A 105 0.85 17.27 7.43
N LEU A 106 0.47 16.49 6.42
CA LEU A 106 0.24 17.01 5.07
C LEU A 106 -0.91 18.02 5.04
N ARG A 107 -1.97 17.83 5.87
CA ARG A 107 -3.12 18.76 5.95
C ARG A 107 -2.76 20.19 6.31
N LYS A 108 -1.61 20.41 6.97
CA LYS A 108 -1.15 21.77 7.32
C LYS A 108 -0.61 22.53 6.12
N ASN A 109 -0.23 21.84 5.03
CA ASN A 109 0.27 22.49 3.83
C ASN A 109 -0.89 23.07 3.01
N ALA A 110 -0.96 24.39 2.87
CA ALA A 110 -2.03 25.07 2.13
C ALA A 110 -2.00 24.74 0.63
N GLN A 111 -0.83 24.78 0.00
CA GLN A 111 -0.67 24.48 -1.42
C GLN A 111 -1.12 23.06 -1.77
N LEU A 112 -0.83 22.06 -0.95
CA LEU A 112 -1.32 20.69 -1.15
C LEU A 112 -2.84 20.58 -1.03
N ARG A 113 -3.46 21.34 -0.11
CA ARG A 113 -4.91 21.39 0.00
C ARG A 113 -5.53 22.02 -1.25
N ASP A 114 -4.99 23.13 -1.73
CA ASP A 114 -5.45 23.79 -2.95
C ASP A 114 -5.29 22.88 -4.18
N ASN A 115 -4.15 22.17 -4.27
CA ASN A 115 -3.90 21.18 -5.32
C ASN A 115 -4.89 20.01 -5.25
N LEU A 116 -5.25 19.54 -4.05
CA LEU A 116 -6.25 18.48 -3.86
C LEU A 116 -7.63 18.95 -4.29
N ASP A 117 -8.03 20.15 -3.88
CA ASP A 117 -9.34 20.71 -4.20
C ASP A 117 -9.45 20.89 -5.74
N THR A 118 -8.38 21.36 -6.39
CA THR A 118 -8.28 21.47 -7.86
C THR A 118 -8.31 20.10 -8.55
N PHE A 119 -7.56 19.12 -8.03
CA PHE A 119 -7.50 17.78 -8.60
C PHE A 119 -8.85 17.07 -8.50
N ALA A 120 -9.52 17.13 -7.34
CA ALA A 120 -10.84 16.56 -7.14
C ALA A 120 -11.85 17.17 -8.12
N ALA A 121 -11.86 18.51 -8.26
CA ALA A 121 -12.70 19.19 -9.25
C ALA A 121 -12.39 18.72 -10.67
N SER A 122 -11.10 18.60 -11.04
CA SER A 122 -10.71 18.16 -12.39
C SER A 122 -11.15 16.73 -12.72
N VAL A 123 -11.25 15.84 -11.73
CA VAL A 123 -11.78 14.49 -11.93
C VAL A 123 -13.26 14.56 -12.30
N VAL A 124 -14.04 15.38 -11.58
CA VAL A 124 -15.47 15.58 -11.87
C VAL A 124 -15.66 16.28 -13.21
N ASP A 125 -14.95 17.37 -13.46
CA ASP A 125 -15.05 18.13 -14.72
C ASP A 125 -14.71 17.24 -15.94
N ARG A 126 -13.72 16.36 -15.80
CA ARG A 126 -13.36 15.41 -16.87
C ARG A 126 -14.44 14.34 -17.09
N LEU A 127 -15.05 13.86 -16.01
CA LEU A 127 -16.17 12.91 -16.09
C LEU A 127 -17.38 13.56 -16.77
N ASP A 128 -17.66 14.83 -16.49
CA ASP A 128 -18.74 15.60 -17.13
C ASP A 128 -18.46 15.86 -18.62
N ALA A 129 -17.21 16.16 -18.98
CA ALA A 129 -16.83 16.53 -20.35
C ALA A 129 -16.62 15.34 -21.30
N ASP A 130 -16.02 14.25 -20.81
CA ASP A 130 -15.70 13.05 -21.58
C ASP A 130 -15.75 11.82 -20.67
N PRO A 131 -16.97 11.32 -20.36
CA PRO A 131 -17.15 10.20 -19.45
C PRO A 131 -16.45 8.93 -19.95
N ASP A 132 -16.40 8.71 -21.25
CA ASP A 132 -15.79 7.51 -21.83
C ASP A 132 -14.28 7.47 -21.60
N ALA A 133 -13.59 8.61 -21.71
CA ALA A 133 -12.16 8.69 -21.39
C ALA A 133 -11.83 8.50 -19.89
N VAL A 134 -12.83 8.51 -19.01
CA VAL A 134 -12.68 8.24 -17.57
C VAL A 134 -13.14 6.82 -17.22
N LEU A 135 -14.25 6.36 -17.81
CA LEU A 135 -14.95 5.13 -17.42
C LEU A 135 -14.61 3.91 -18.28
N ARG A 136 -14.08 4.11 -19.49
CA ARG A 136 -13.94 3.06 -20.51
C ARG A 136 -12.52 2.87 -21.04
N ALA A 137 -11.55 3.57 -20.44
CA ALA A 137 -10.13 3.49 -20.84
C ALA A 137 -9.18 3.65 -19.65
N GLY A 138 -8.10 2.86 -19.63
CA GLY A 138 -6.98 3.02 -18.69
C GLY A 138 -6.80 1.87 -17.70
N ASP A 139 -6.03 2.10 -16.65
CA ASP A 139 -5.76 1.13 -15.57
C ASP A 139 -6.91 1.16 -14.54
N ILE A 140 -7.37 -0.02 -14.10
CA ILE A 140 -8.43 -0.15 -13.09
C ILE A 140 -8.09 0.58 -11.79
N ARG A 141 -6.81 0.64 -11.39
CA ARG A 141 -6.34 1.37 -10.20
C ARG A 141 -6.53 2.87 -10.34
N THR A 142 -6.49 3.40 -11.56
CA THR A 142 -6.80 4.81 -11.77
C THR A 142 -8.27 5.09 -11.50
N LEU A 143 -9.17 4.22 -11.97
CA LEU A 143 -10.60 4.33 -11.71
C LEU A 143 -10.90 4.16 -10.21
N ALA A 144 -10.41 3.07 -9.61
CA ALA A 144 -10.60 2.75 -8.20
C ALA A 144 -10.00 3.81 -7.26
N GLY A 145 -8.77 4.25 -7.52
CA GLY A 145 -8.11 5.29 -6.74
C GLY A 145 -8.84 6.63 -6.79
N ARG A 146 -9.41 7.01 -7.95
CA ARG A 146 -10.24 8.23 -8.07
C ARG A 146 -11.57 8.08 -7.33
N ALA A 147 -12.25 6.94 -7.47
CA ALA A 147 -13.49 6.66 -6.74
C ALA A 147 -13.26 6.76 -5.23
N GLU A 148 -12.22 6.09 -4.73
CA GLU A 148 -11.83 6.12 -3.32
C GLU A 148 -11.50 7.55 -2.84
N LEU A 149 -10.72 8.30 -3.64
CA LEU A 149 -10.39 9.69 -3.32
C LEU A 149 -11.65 10.55 -3.20
N LEU A 150 -12.58 10.45 -4.15
CA LEU A 150 -13.80 11.28 -4.15
C LEU A 150 -14.70 10.96 -2.95
N VAL A 151 -14.81 9.69 -2.55
CA VAL A 151 -15.50 9.29 -1.32
C VAL A 151 -14.86 9.93 -0.08
N ASP A 152 -13.53 9.83 0.06
CA ASP A 152 -12.81 10.41 1.20
C ASP A 152 -12.87 11.96 1.19
N TYR A 153 -12.81 12.57 0.01
CA TYR A 153 -12.87 14.02 -0.19
C TYR A 153 -14.25 14.59 0.13
N ALA A 154 -15.32 13.92 -0.32
CA ALA A 154 -16.69 14.28 0.03
C ALA A 154 -16.90 14.26 1.56
N GLY A 155 -16.37 13.25 2.25
CA GLY A 155 -16.37 13.22 3.72
C GLY A 155 -15.55 14.36 4.36
N ARG A 156 -14.50 14.88 3.70
CA ARG A 156 -13.79 16.09 4.17
C ARG A 156 -14.67 17.34 4.03
N LEU A 157 -15.35 17.51 2.91
CA LEU A 157 -16.24 18.66 2.68
C LEU A 157 -17.35 18.70 3.72
N GLU A 158 -17.98 17.56 3.97
CA GLU A 158 -19.05 17.42 4.97
C GLU A 158 -18.58 17.82 6.38
N ARG A 159 -17.39 17.37 6.80
CA ARG A 159 -16.77 17.80 8.07
C ARG A 159 -16.41 19.28 8.13
N GLY A 160 -16.25 19.92 6.96
CA GLY A 160 -16.01 21.34 6.81
C GLY A 160 -17.26 22.15 6.50
N GLU A 161 -18.45 21.57 6.63
CA GLU A 161 -19.76 22.19 6.35
C GLU A 161 -19.93 22.66 4.88
N ALA A 162 -19.17 22.09 3.96
CA ALA A 162 -19.32 22.29 2.52
C ALA A 162 -20.15 21.17 1.88
N ASP A 163 -20.88 21.49 0.81
CA ASP A 163 -21.75 20.55 0.10
C ASP A 163 -20.92 19.49 -0.68
N PRO A 164 -21.05 18.19 -0.34
CA PRO A 164 -20.35 17.12 -1.04
C PRO A 164 -21.07 16.62 -2.30
N ALA A 165 -22.30 17.05 -2.59
CA ALA A 165 -23.21 16.40 -3.53
C ALA A 165 -22.61 16.16 -4.93
N ARG A 166 -21.88 17.15 -5.46
CA ARG A 166 -21.21 17.03 -6.76
C ARG A 166 -20.15 15.92 -6.79
N PHE A 167 -19.37 15.79 -5.72
CA PHE A 167 -18.32 14.78 -5.61
C PHE A 167 -18.90 13.41 -5.31
N ASP A 168 -20.01 13.35 -4.55
CA ASP A 168 -20.76 12.12 -4.31
C ASP A 168 -21.35 11.55 -5.59
N ALA A 169 -21.96 12.39 -6.43
CA ALA A 169 -22.51 11.98 -7.71
C ALA A 169 -21.41 11.38 -8.61
N ALA A 170 -20.26 12.06 -8.72
CA ALA A 170 -19.13 11.55 -9.48
C ALA A 170 -18.54 10.25 -8.89
N ALA A 171 -18.41 10.17 -7.56
CA ALA A 171 -17.93 8.96 -6.89
C ALA A 171 -18.83 7.75 -7.19
N ARG A 172 -20.16 7.93 -7.12
CA ARG A 172 -21.13 6.88 -7.48
C ARG A 172 -20.95 6.41 -8.91
N VAL A 173 -20.81 7.32 -9.88
CA VAL A 173 -20.59 6.94 -11.30
C VAL A 173 -19.32 6.07 -11.46
N LEU A 174 -18.22 6.42 -10.78
CA LEU A 174 -16.99 5.63 -10.83
C LEU A 174 -17.15 4.27 -10.13
N LEU A 175 -17.85 4.22 -8.99
CA LEU A 175 -18.13 2.98 -8.23
C LEU A 175 -19.07 2.05 -8.99
N ASP A 176 -20.14 2.57 -9.59
CA ASP A 176 -21.06 1.82 -10.43
C ASP A 176 -20.31 1.18 -11.60
N ARG A 177 -19.32 1.89 -12.15
CA ARG A 177 -18.46 1.34 -13.18
C ARG A 177 -17.57 0.21 -12.66
N LEU A 178 -17.03 0.30 -11.44
CA LEU A 178 -16.29 -0.81 -10.83
C LEU A 178 -17.19 -2.05 -10.63
N VAL A 179 -18.43 -1.87 -10.19
CA VAL A 179 -19.41 -2.96 -10.07
C VAL A 179 -19.62 -3.64 -11.42
N GLN A 180 -19.81 -2.86 -12.49
CA GLN A 180 -20.00 -3.39 -13.86
C GLN A 180 -18.79 -4.15 -14.40
N LEU A 181 -17.58 -3.80 -13.95
CA LEU A 181 -16.34 -4.41 -14.43
C LEU A 181 -15.97 -5.71 -13.68
N GLN A 182 -16.69 -6.05 -12.61
CA GLN A 182 -16.42 -7.26 -11.84
C GLN A 182 -16.87 -8.51 -12.60
N PHE A 183 -16.01 -9.53 -12.68
CA PHE A 183 -16.35 -10.76 -13.38
C PHE A 183 -17.26 -11.65 -12.54
N THR A 184 -18.42 -12.01 -13.08
CA THR A 184 -19.20 -13.15 -12.60
C THR A 184 -18.50 -14.48 -12.90
N ARG A 185 -18.99 -15.56 -12.32
CA ARG A 185 -18.50 -16.93 -12.59
C ARG A 185 -18.58 -17.30 -14.06
N GLN A 186 -19.71 -16.98 -14.68
CA GLN A 186 -19.94 -17.23 -16.11
C GLN A 186 -18.96 -16.44 -16.98
N GLU A 187 -18.73 -15.16 -16.69
CA GLU A 187 -17.80 -14.32 -17.44
C GLU A 187 -16.36 -14.78 -17.23
N ALA A 188 -15.96 -15.11 -16.01
CA ALA A 188 -14.62 -15.62 -15.72
C ALA A 188 -14.33 -16.91 -16.50
N ALA A 189 -15.26 -17.88 -16.47
CA ALA A 189 -15.16 -19.12 -17.23
C ALA A 189 -15.13 -18.87 -18.75
N GLY A 190 -16.05 -18.04 -19.26
CA GLY A 190 -16.20 -17.78 -20.68
C GLY A 190 -15.03 -16.99 -21.28
N ARG A 191 -14.46 -16.04 -20.53
CA ARG A 191 -13.37 -15.16 -21.01
C ARG A 191 -11.99 -15.73 -20.81
N PHE A 192 -11.76 -16.40 -19.68
CA PHE A 192 -10.41 -16.80 -19.27
C PHE A 192 -10.24 -18.32 -19.21
N GLY A 193 -11.29 -19.09 -19.54
CA GLY A 193 -11.27 -20.55 -19.44
C GLY A 193 -11.19 -21.07 -18.00
N ALA A 194 -11.41 -20.21 -16.99
CA ALA A 194 -11.26 -20.56 -15.58
C ALA A 194 -12.15 -19.70 -14.67
N GLU A 195 -12.92 -20.35 -13.79
CA GLU A 195 -13.76 -19.68 -12.77
C GLU A 195 -12.95 -18.98 -11.66
N ARG A 196 -11.62 -19.15 -11.62
CA ARG A 196 -10.78 -18.58 -10.55
C ARG A 196 -10.82 -17.04 -10.49
N PHE A 197 -11.13 -16.38 -11.61
CA PHE A 197 -11.29 -14.93 -11.69
C PHE A 197 -12.69 -14.44 -11.31
N THR A 198 -13.57 -15.32 -10.84
CA THR A 198 -14.87 -14.91 -10.29
C THR A 198 -14.67 -13.87 -9.18
N GLY A 199 -15.44 -12.79 -9.20
CA GLY A 199 -15.34 -11.67 -8.27
C GLY A 199 -14.13 -10.75 -8.49
N ALA A 200 -13.22 -11.09 -9.41
CA ALA A 200 -12.06 -10.27 -9.73
C ALA A 200 -12.42 -9.10 -10.68
N PHE A 201 -11.49 -8.16 -10.78
CA PHE A 201 -11.53 -7.00 -11.64
C PHE A 201 -10.47 -7.12 -12.75
N PRO A 202 -10.68 -6.52 -13.92
CA PRO A 202 -9.69 -6.47 -14.99
C PRO A 202 -8.44 -5.70 -14.58
N HIS A 203 -7.33 -5.91 -15.30
CA HIS A 203 -6.15 -5.04 -15.20
C HIS A 203 -6.36 -3.71 -15.94
N LEU A 204 -6.92 -3.78 -17.15
CA LEU A 204 -7.19 -2.64 -18.03
C LEU A 204 -8.67 -2.51 -18.35
N ILE A 205 -9.13 -1.27 -18.47
CA ILE A 205 -10.46 -0.93 -18.95
C ILE A 205 -10.36 -0.64 -20.45
N THR A 206 -11.11 -1.39 -21.25
CA THR A 206 -11.11 -1.28 -22.73
C THR A 206 -12.53 -1.37 -23.27
N GLY A 207 -13.21 -0.23 -23.37
CA GLY A 207 -14.60 -0.14 -23.83
C GLY A 207 -15.60 -0.50 -22.73
N ASP A 208 -16.66 -1.23 -23.09
CA ASP A 208 -17.64 -1.79 -22.13
C ASP A 208 -17.00 -2.82 -21.20
N ASP A 209 -15.92 -3.44 -21.67
CA ASP A 209 -15.31 -4.59 -21.07
C ASP A 209 -13.96 -4.28 -20.41
N GLY A 210 -13.66 -5.07 -19.40
CA GLY A 210 -12.31 -5.17 -18.85
C GLY A 210 -11.47 -6.21 -19.60
N SER A 211 -10.16 -5.99 -19.68
CA SER A 211 -9.20 -6.99 -20.14
C SER A 211 -8.03 -7.13 -19.18
N MET A 212 -7.29 -8.24 -19.28
CA MET A 212 -6.00 -8.39 -18.62
C MET A 212 -4.84 -7.84 -19.46
N GLY A 213 -5.14 -7.02 -20.48
CA GLY A 213 -4.17 -6.57 -21.47
C GLY A 213 -3.70 -7.70 -22.39
N THR A 214 -2.45 -7.63 -22.82
CA THR A 214 -1.81 -8.63 -23.69
C THR A 214 -1.17 -9.79 -22.92
N TRP A 215 -1.47 -9.92 -21.62
CA TRP A 215 -0.86 -10.92 -20.75
C TRP A 215 -1.54 -12.27 -20.90
N ASP A 216 -0.74 -13.34 -21.01
CA ASP A 216 -1.25 -14.70 -20.84
C ASP A 216 -1.43 -14.97 -19.34
N ILE A 217 -2.67 -14.85 -18.90
CA ILE A 217 -3.07 -15.04 -17.51
C ILE A 217 -3.58 -16.46 -17.22
N SER A 218 -3.45 -17.40 -18.17
CA SER A 218 -4.02 -18.76 -18.11
C SER A 218 -3.44 -19.61 -16.97
N THR A 219 -2.29 -19.24 -16.43
CA THR A 219 -1.65 -19.88 -15.27
C THR A 219 -1.58 -18.99 -14.03
N TRP A 220 -1.99 -17.71 -14.13
CA TRP A 220 -1.80 -16.75 -13.05
C TRP A 220 -2.65 -17.06 -11.83
N ALA A 221 -2.02 -16.95 -10.66
CA ALA A 221 -2.72 -16.82 -9.39
C ALA A 221 -3.33 -15.42 -9.27
N LEU A 222 -4.48 -15.28 -8.63
CA LEU A 222 -5.09 -13.95 -8.47
C LEU A 222 -4.24 -13.01 -7.59
N ALA A 223 -3.34 -13.51 -6.71
CA ALA A 223 -2.35 -12.64 -6.04
C ALA A 223 -1.43 -11.89 -7.01
N MET A 224 -1.24 -12.37 -8.24
CA MET A 224 -0.43 -11.65 -9.24
C MET A 224 -1.09 -10.34 -9.69
N LEU A 225 -2.41 -10.22 -9.52
CA LEU A 225 -3.19 -9.00 -9.76
C LEU A 225 -3.55 -8.28 -8.45
N SER A 226 -2.99 -8.70 -7.32
CA SER A 226 -3.43 -8.33 -5.97
C SER A 226 -3.65 -6.83 -5.78
N LEU A 227 -2.74 -5.98 -6.24
CA LEU A 227 -2.86 -4.53 -6.08
C LEU A 227 -4.09 -3.95 -6.78
N ASP A 228 -4.39 -4.42 -8.00
CA ASP A 228 -5.58 -4.00 -8.76
C ASP A 228 -6.86 -4.41 -8.05
N GLN A 229 -6.88 -5.66 -7.56
CA GLN A 229 -8.01 -6.19 -6.81
C GLN A 229 -8.23 -5.42 -5.51
N TYR A 230 -7.14 -5.18 -4.78
CA TYR A 230 -7.15 -4.51 -3.48
C TYR A 230 -7.66 -3.08 -3.57
N GLU A 231 -7.18 -2.28 -4.52
CA GLU A 231 -7.67 -0.91 -4.70
C GLU A 231 -9.17 -0.89 -5.04
N SER A 232 -9.62 -1.80 -5.90
CA SER A 232 -11.03 -1.90 -6.31
C SER A 232 -11.95 -2.30 -5.15
N ILE A 233 -11.57 -3.32 -4.38
CA ILE A 233 -12.33 -3.76 -3.19
C ILE A 233 -12.38 -2.64 -2.14
N ARG A 234 -11.27 -1.93 -1.90
CA ARG A 234 -11.22 -0.85 -0.92
C ARG A 234 -12.10 0.33 -1.32
N ALA A 235 -12.11 0.69 -2.61
CA ALA A 235 -12.99 1.73 -3.14
C ALA A 235 -14.48 1.35 -2.95
N LEU A 236 -14.86 0.13 -3.30
CA LEU A 236 -16.23 -0.38 -3.14
C LEU A 236 -16.66 -0.47 -1.67
N ALA A 237 -15.77 -0.94 -0.77
CA ALA A 237 -16.07 -1.00 0.66
C ALA A 237 -16.32 0.39 1.25
N LYS A 238 -15.47 1.38 0.93
CA LYS A 238 -15.67 2.78 1.34
C LYS A 238 -16.93 3.38 0.70
N GLY A 239 -17.19 3.08 -0.57
CA GLY A 239 -18.42 3.44 -1.26
C GLY A 239 -19.65 2.93 -0.53
N PHE A 240 -19.66 1.65 -0.12
CA PHE A 240 -20.74 1.09 0.69
C PHE A 240 -20.91 1.80 2.03
N GLY A 241 -19.81 2.07 2.74
CA GLY A 241 -19.86 2.77 4.02
C GLY A 241 -20.43 4.19 3.93
N ARG A 242 -20.20 4.89 2.80
CA ARG A 242 -20.72 6.24 2.55
C ARG A 242 -22.14 6.24 2.01
N PHE A 243 -22.46 5.36 1.08
CA PHE A 243 -23.68 5.43 0.27
C PHE A 243 -24.75 4.41 0.65
N HIS A 244 -24.38 3.39 1.44
CA HIS A 244 -25.24 2.28 1.84
C HIS A 244 -25.93 1.57 0.67
N ASP A 245 -25.30 1.57 -0.50
CA ASP A 245 -25.80 0.89 -1.69
C ASP A 245 -25.46 -0.60 -1.65
N GLY A 246 -26.48 -1.45 -1.78
CA GLY A 246 -26.32 -2.91 -1.76
C GLY A 246 -25.37 -3.42 -2.85
N ALA A 247 -25.36 -2.79 -4.02
CA ALA A 247 -24.47 -3.19 -5.13
C ALA A 247 -22.99 -3.07 -4.74
N TYR A 248 -22.62 -2.04 -3.96
CA TYR A 248 -21.25 -1.85 -3.50
C TYR A 248 -20.85 -2.87 -2.44
N ASN A 249 -21.76 -3.23 -1.53
CA ASN A 249 -21.53 -4.33 -0.58
C ASN A 249 -21.31 -5.65 -1.33
N ASP A 250 -22.19 -5.96 -2.26
CA ASP A 250 -22.19 -7.23 -2.98
C ASP A 250 -20.90 -7.39 -3.82
N ALA A 251 -20.46 -6.31 -4.47
CA ALA A 251 -19.23 -6.31 -5.25
C ALA A 251 -17.97 -6.32 -4.36
N ALA A 252 -17.95 -5.56 -3.26
CA ALA A 252 -16.85 -5.62 -2.30
C ALA A 252 -16.72 -7.01 -1.66
N ALA A 253 -17.84 -7.64 -1.32
CA ALA A 253 -17.88 -9.00 -0.78
C ALA A 253 -17.41 -10.04 -1.81
N ALA A 254 -17.80 -9.88 -3.09
CA ALA A 254 -17.37 -10.77 -4.17
C ALA A 254 -15.87 -10.66 -4.43
N GLY A 255 -15.29 -9.46 -4.45
CA GLY A 255 -13.85 -9.30 -4.60
C GLY A 255 -13.09 -9.75 -3.35
N ALA A 256 -13.66 -9.54 -2.16
CA ALA A 256 -13.08 -10.03 -0.93
C ALA A 256 -13.29 -11.54 -0.72
N ARG A 257 -14.09 -12.25 -1.54
CA ARG A 257 -14.51 -13.63 -1.27
C ARG A 257 -13.36 -14.58 -0.97
N GLN A 258 -12.24 -14.48 -1.68
CA GLN A 258 -11.07 -15.32 -1.43
C GLN A 258 -10.30 -14.88 -0.18
N LEU A 259 -10.39 -13.60 0.18
CA LEU A 259 -9.96 -13.07 1.48
C LEU A 259 -10.90 -13.48 2.62
N LEU A 260 -12.13 -13.88 2.32
CA LEU A 260 -13.19 -14.17 3.29
C LEU A 260 -13.50 -15.67 3.41
N GLY A 261 -13.13 -16.49 2.42
CA GLY A 261 -13.50 -17.91 2.29
C GLY A 261 -12.94 -18.84 3.36
N THR A 262 -12.07 -18.33 4.23
CA THR A 262 -11.59 -18.99 5.44
C THR A 262 -11.40 -17.97 6.55
N THR A 263 -11.70 -18.32 7.80
CA THR A 263 -11.32 -17.54 8.99
C THR A 263 -9.99 -17.99 9.59
N ALA A 264 -9.45 -19.13 9.11
CA ALA A 264 -8.17 -19.68 9.58
C ALA A 264 -6.98 -18.97 8.94
N ILE A 265 -5.91 -18.83 9.72
CA ILE A 265 -4.61 -18.33 9.32
C ILE A 265 -3.64 -19.46 9.63
N ASP A 266 -2.87 -19.91 8.65
CA ASP A 266 -1.75 -20.82 8.92
C ASP A 266 -0.62 -20.02 9.60
N PRO A 267 -0.32 -20.27 10.89
CA PRO A 267 0.71 -19.54 11.61
C PRO A 267 2.14 -19.93 11.17
N ALA A 268 2.33 -21.07 10.51
CA ALA A 268 3.64 -21.51 10.03
C ALA A 268 4.10 -20.76 8.77
N LEU A 269 3.19 -20.08 8.06
CA LEU A 269 3.46 -19.34 6.83
C LEU A 269 4.27 -18.04 7.06
N VAL A 270 4.30 -17.49 8.28
CA VAL A 270 5.21 -16.37 8.63
C VAL A 270 6.69 -16.80 8.56
N TYR A 271 6.97 -18.10 8.66
CA TYR A 271 8.31 -18.66 8.83
C TYR A 271 8.65 -19.82 7.87
N ALA A 272 7.74 -20.20 6.97
CA ALA A 272 7.98 -21.26 6.01
C ALA A 272 8.96 -20.77 4.93
N GLY A 273 10.26 -20.86 5.23
CA GLY A 273 11.29 -20.89 4.21
C GLY A 273 10.97 -22.01 3.23
N ALA A 274 10.30 -21.66 2.14
CA ALA A 274 9.88 -22.46 0.98
C ALA A 274 9.56 -23.95 1.23
N PRO A 275 8.30 -24.40 1.01
CA PRO A 275 8.11 -25.77 0.53
C PRO A 275 8.99 -25.98 -0.72
N ALA A 276 9.72 -27.09 -0.78
CA ALA A 276 10.61 -27.38 -1.91
C ALA A 276 9.83 -27.43 -3.24
N GLY A 277 10.30 -26.68 -4.25
CA GLY A 277 9.79 -26.75 -5.64
C GLY A 277 8.70 -25.74 -6.00
N PHE A 278 8.89 -24.44 -5.74
CA PHE A 278 7.88 -23.39 -5.97
C PHE A 278 8.26 -22.43 -7.13
N PRO A 279 7.78 -22.66 -8.35
CA PRO A 279 7.92 -21.74 -9.48
C PRO A 279 6.89 -20.61 -9.48
N LEU A 280 7.34 -19.37 -9.62
CA LEU A 280 6.47 -18.25 -10.04
C LEU A 280 6.13 -18.30 -11.54
N ASP A 281 6.70 -19.24 -12.30
CA ASP A 281 6.30 -19.55 -13.68
C ASP A 281 6.31 -21.07 -13.92
N GLY A 282 5.21 -21.61 -14.43
CA GLY A 282 5.13 -23.01 -14.88
C GLY A 282 4.73 -24.07 -13.85
N ALA A 283 4.34 -23.69 -12.62
CA ALA A 283 3.61 -24.62 -11.75
C ALA A 283 2.16 -24.79 -12.25
N GLU A 284 1.78 -26.01 -12.60
CA GLU A 284 0.37 -26.40 -12.63
C GLU A 284 -0.16 -26.39 -11.19
N TYR A 285 -0.71 -25.26 -10.76
CA TYR A 285 -1.34 -25.15 -9.46
C TYR A 285 -2.62 -25.98 -9.44
N VAL A 286 -2.67 -27.01 -8.59
CA VAL A 286 -3.95 -27.59 -8.16
C VAL A 286 -4.58 -26.62 -7.18
N ILE A 287 -5.26 -25.61 -7.72
CA ILE A 287 -6.13 -24.72 -6.96
C ILE A 287 -7.36 -25.56 -6.63
N GLY A 288 -7.44 -26.12 -5.43
CA GLY A 288 -8.64 -26.85 -5.02
C GLY A 288 -9.83 -25.92 -4.91
N ASP A 289 -11.00 -26.51 -5.07
CA ASP A 289 -12.29 -25.84 -4.93
C ASP A 289 -12.41 -25.17 -3.55
N GLU A 290 -13.26 -24.16 -3.43
CA GLU A 290 -13.50 -23.43 -2.17
C GLU A 290 -13.96 -24.35 -1.00
N GLY A 291 -14.31 -25.61 -1.31
CA GLY A 291 -14.59 -26.71 -0.38
C GLY A 291 -13.37 -27.43 0.22
N GLY A 292 -12.15 -27.25 -0.31
CA GLY A 292 -10.95 -27.95 0.18
C GLY A 292 -9.68 -27.58 -0.59
N GLU A 293 -8.76 -26.88 0.10
CA GLU A 293 -7.35 -26.60 -0.26
C GLU A 293 -7.12 -25.76 -1.52
N GLN A 294 -6.90 -24.44 -1.51
CA GLN A 294 -5.74 -23.76 -0.92
C GLN A 294 -6.03 -22.24 -0.98
N PRO A 295 -6.62 -21.63 0.09
CA PRO A 295 -6.86 -20.18 0.18
C PRO A 295 -5.57 -19.33 0.18
N TYR A 296 -4.42 -19.98 -0.04
CA TYR A 296 -3.10 -19.42 0.13
C TYR A 296 -2.72 -18.43 -0.99
N LEU A 297 -3.30 -18.56 -2.18
CA LEU A 297 -2.85 -17.87 -3.39
C LEU A 297 -3.34 -16.42 -3.56
N ILE A 298 -4.18 -15.90 -2.66
CA ILE A 298 -4.56 -14.46 -2.64
C ILE A 298 -4.33 -13.86 -1.27
N THR A 299 -4.44 -14.69 -0.23
CA THR A 299 -4.20 -14.31 1.16
C THR A 299 -2.71 -14.23 1.49
N TYR A 300 -1.83 -14.86 0.69
CA TYR A 300 -0.39 -14.91 0.94
C TYR A 300 0.37 -14.52 -0.33
N GLY A 301 0.14 -13.30 -0.84
CA GLY A 301 1.13 -12.69 -1.71
C GLY A 301 2.43 -12.61 -0.92
N TRP A 302 3.49 -13.30 -1.34
CA TRP A 302 4.73 -13.42 -0.57
C TRP A 302 5.51 -12.11 -0.48
N SER A 303 4.99 -11.04 -1.10
CA SER A 303 5.58 -9.72 -1.08
C SER A 303 4.97 -8.84 0.03
N PRO A 304 5.81 -8.17 0.85
CA PRO A 304 5.38 -7.21 1.86
C PRO A 304 4.46 -6.11 1.32
N ASN A 305 4.62 -5.69 0.05
CA ASN A 305 3.70 -4.70 -0.53
C ASN A 305 2.30 -5.26 -0.72
N ALA A 306 2.14 -6.51 -1.17
CA ALA A 306 0.83 -7.12 -1.30
C ALA A 306 0.20 -7.35 0.08
N ILE A 307 0.95 -7.88 1.06
CA ILE A 307 0.40 -8.14 2.40
C ILE A 307 0.01 -6.86 3.13
N ALA A 308 0.83 -5.81 3.05
CA ALA A 308 0.48 -4.53 3.65
C ALA A 308 -0.76 -3.90 3.00
N GLN A 309 -0.88 -3.99 1.67
CA GLN A 309 -2.06 -3.50 0.96
C GLN A 309 -3.30 -4.36 1.25
N LEU A 310 -3.15 -5.67 1.40
CA LEU A 310 -4.19 -6.56 1.89
C LEU A 310 -4.71 -6.08 3.25
N GLY A 311 -3.82 -5.74 4.17
CA GLY A 311 -4.19 -5.18 5.48
C GLY A 311 -5.08 -3.95 5.36
N SER A 312 -4.78 -3.03 4.43
CA SER A 312 -5.58 -1.81 4.25
C SER A 312 -6.96 -2.08 3.65
N VAL A 313 -7.07 -3.09 2.78
CA VAL A 313 -8.35 -3.57 2.23
C VAL A 313 -9.20 -4.24 3.30
N LEU A 314 -8.62 -5.18 4.05
CA LEU A 314 -9.33 -5.88 5.13
C LEU A 314 -9.86 -4.90 6.17
N ARG A 315 -9.05 -3.89 6.51
CA ARG A 315 -9.49 -2.80 7.39
C ARG A 315 -10.65 -2.02 6.78
N ALA A 316 -10.62 -1.70 5.49
CA ALA A 316 -11.73 -0.99 4.85
C ALA A 316 -13.02 -1.83 4.80
N VAL A 317 -12.93 -3.13 4.50
CA VAL A 317 -14.04 -4.09 4.56
C VAL A 317 -14.65 -4.11 5.96
N ARG A 318 -13.78 -4.18 6.98
CA ARG A 318 -14.17 -4.18 8.40
C ARG A 318 -14.80 -2.87 8.86
N ASP A 319 -14.12 -1.74 8.64
CA ASP A 319 -14.55 -0.42 9.10
C ASP A 319 -15.85 0.03 8.42
N ASN A 320 -16.10 -0.41 7.18
CA ASN A 320 -17.35 -0.12 6.43
C ASN A 320 -18.39 -1.24 6.50
N ARG A 321 -18.17 -2.26 7.34
CA ARG A 321 -19.13 -3.34 7.64
C ARG A 321 -19.64 -4.12 6.42
N VAL A 322 -18.77 -4.38 5.45
CA VAL A 322 -19.09 -5.24 4.30
C VAL A 322 -19.37 -6.67 4.77
N THR A 323 -20.46 -7.28 4.32
CA THR A 323 -20.84 -8.65 4.71
C THR A 323 -21.13 -9.50 3.48
N VAL A 324 -20.94 -10.82 3.61
CA VAL A 324 -21.28 -11.76 2.55
C VAL A 324 -22.80 -11.78 2.34
N PRO A 325 -23.29 -11.51 1.12
CA PRO A 325 -24.71 -11.52 0.82
C PRO A 325 -25.33 -12.91 1.03
N ARG A 326 -26.56 -12.94 1.54
CA ARG A 326 -27.33 -14.19 1.74
C ARG A 326 -28.10 -14.64 0.50
N SER A 327 -28.01 -13.89 -0.59
CA SER A 327 -28.75 -14.18 -1.82
C SER A 327 -28.20 -15.42 -2.51
N SER A 328 -29.08 -16.33 -2.92
CA SER A 328 -28.72 -17.51 -3.70
C SER A 328 -28.20 -17.13 -5.09
N SER A 329 -28.74 -16.09 -5.72
CA SER A 329 -28.27 -15.61 -7.03
C SER A 329 -26.88 -15.00 -6.94
N TRP A 330 -26.58 -14.30 -5.84
CA TRP A 330 -25.23 -13.79 -5.59
C TRP A 330 -24.24 -14.93 -5.38
N ALA A 331 -24.61 -15.93 -4.56
CA ALA A 331 -23.76 -17.10 -4.33
C ALA A 331 -23.53 -17.90 -5.62
N GLU A 332 -24.55 -18.07 -6.46
CA GLU A 332 -24.42 -18.72 -7.77
C GLU A 332 -23.49 -17.94 -8.71
N ALA A 333 -23.57 -16.61 -8.70
CA ALA A 333 -22.77 -15.75 -9.56
C ALA A 333 -21.32 -15.59 -9.09
N TYR A 334 -21.05 -15.66 -7.78
CA TYR A 334 -19.76 -15.25 -7.22
C TYR A 334 -19.06 -16.27 -6.32
N TRP A 335 -19.68 -17.40 -6.00
CA TRP A 335 -19.09 -18.45 -5.16
C TRP A 335 -18.91 -19.76 -5.95
N THR A 336 -17.78 -20.44 -5.78
CA THR A 336 -17.60 -21.80 -6.31
C THR A 336 -18.02 -22.80 -5.23
N GLY A 337 -19.28 -23.23 -5.28
CA GLY A 337 -19.88 -24.11 -4.27
C GLY A 337 -20.65 -23.34 -3.18
N THR A 338 -20.64 -23.83 -1.94
CA THR A 338 -21.40 -23.22 -0.83
C THR A 338 -20.46 -22.49 0.14
N PRO A 339 -20.72 -21.20 0.49
CA PRO A 339 -19.93 -20.50 1.49
C PRO A 339 -19.92 -21.23 2.82
N ARG A 340 -18.74 -21.31 3.46
CA ARG A 340 -18.61 -21.97 4.77
C ARG A 340 -19.48 -21.28 5.82
N PRO A 341 -20.11 -22.01 6.75
CA PRO A 341 -20.97 -21.41 7.78
C PRO A 341 -20.27 -20.35 8.64
N GLU A 342 -18.95 -20.45 8.85
CA GLU A 342 -18.17 -19.46 9.58
C GLU A 342 -18.11 -18.09 8.87
N VAL A 343 -18.14 -18.08 7.54
CA VAL A 343 -18.09 -16.88 6.71
C VAL A 343 -19.46 -16.19 6.67
N LEU A 344 -20.53 -17.00 6.74
CA LEU A 344 -21.92 -16.51 6.81
C LEU A 344 -22.31 -16.07 8.24
N ASN A 345 -21.55 -16.47 9.26
CA ASN A 345 -21.76 -16.05 10.64
C ASN A 345 -21.06 -14.70 10.89
N PRO A 346 -21.79 -13.60 11.15
CA PRO A 346 -21.18 -12.28 11.28
C PRO A 346 -20.14 -12.20 12.38
N ALA A 347 -20.35 -12.82 13.54
CA ALA A 347 -19.40 -12.75 14.65
C ALA A 347 -18.07 -13.42 14.29
N ARG A 348 -18.12 -14.65 13.75
CA ARG A 348 -16.92 -15.38 13.32
C ARG A 348 -16.23 -14.72 12.13
N PHE A 349 -17.01 -14.11 11.24
CA PHE A 349 -16.50 -13.33 10.12
C PHE A 349 -15.67 -12.14 10.58
N TRP A 350 -16.19 -11.35 11.53
CA TRP A 350 -15.46 -10.20 12.09
C TRP A 350 -14.22 -10.63 12.88
N GLU A 351 -14.32 -11.68 13.69
CA GLU A 351 -13.16 -12.24 14.41
C GLU A 351 -12.06 -12.71 13.46
N GLY A 352 -12.44 -13.40 12.37
CA GLY A 352 -11.52 -13.82 11.32
C GLY A 352 -10.88 -12.65 10.57
N LEU A 353 -11.65 -11.62 10.25
CA LEU A 353 -11.12 -10.39 9.63
C LEU A 353 -10.10 -9.68 10.53
N ASP A 354 -10.42 -9.51 11.82
CA ASP A 354 -9.51 -8.90 12.78
C ASP A 354 -8.23 -9.73 12.97
N ALA A 355 -8.35 -11.07 12.97
CA ALA A 355 -7.20 -11.96 13.00
C ALA A 355 -6.32 -11.79 11.75
N LYS A 356 -6.92 -11.65 10.56
CA LYS A 356 -6.18 -11.46 9.31
C LYS A 356 -5.48 -10.11 9.24
N ILE A 357 -6.11 -9.04 9.72
CA ILE A 357 -5.47 -7.73 9.84
C ILE A 357 -4.24 -7.84 10.75
N ARG A 358 -4.37 -8.47 11.93
CA ARG A 358 -3.22 -8.73 12.82
C ARG A 358 -2.13 -9.52 12.12
N TYR A 359 -2.48 -10.59 11.42
CA TYR A 359 -1.52 -11.35 10.62
C TYR A 359 -0.77 -10.48 9.61
N THR A 360 -1.44 -9.54 8.93
CA THR A 360 -0.73 -8.63 8.01
C THR A 360 0.28 -7.76 8.75
N HIS A 361 -0.01 -7.34 9.98
CA HIS A 361 0.94 -6.58 10.81
C HIS A 361 2.11 -7.46 11.26
N ASP A 362 1.81 -8.63 11.83
CA ASP A 362 2.80 -9.61 12.29
C ASP A 362 3.73 -10.03 11.14
N PHE A 363 3.19 -10.25 9.94
CA PHE A 363 3.99 -10.56 8.75
C PHE A 363 4.92 -9.41 8.39
N ILE A 364 4.42 -8.17 8.34
CA ILE A 364 5.24 -7.01 7.96
C ILE A 364 6.33 -6.70 9.00
N GLU A 365 6.01 -6.90 10.28
CA GLU A 365 6.95 -6.72 11.39
C GLU A 365 8.02 -7.82 11.44
N ALA A 366 7.65 -9.06 11.12
CA ALA A 366 8.58 -10.19 11.03
C ALA A 366 9.41 -10.18 9.75
N VAL A 367 8.84 -9.73 8.63
CA VAL A 367 9.51 -9.74 7.33
C VAL A 367 10.40 -8.51 7.20
N GLN A 368 11.68 -8.72 7.47
CA GLN A 368 12.79 -7.94 6.93
C GLN A 368 13.75 -8.84 6.13
N LEU A 369 13.18 -9.87 5.49
CA LEU A 369 13.86 -11.16 5.39
C LEU A 369 15.19 -11.12 4.62
N PRO A 370 16.24 -11.76 5.19
CA PRO A 370 17.27 -12.39 4.39
C PRO A 370 16.67 -13.55 3.60
N VAL A 371 16.84 -13.55 2.27
CA VAL A 371 16.49 -14.69 1.42
C VAL A 371 17.69 -15.65 1.33
N PRO A 372 17.58 -16.90 1.83
CA PRO A 372 18.69 -17.85 1.82
C PRO A 372 19.30 -18.01 0.43
N ALA A 373 20.63 -18.05 0.35
CA ALA A 373 21.37 -18.15 -0.92
C ALA A 373 21.01 -19.40 -1.75
N GLY A 374 20.39 -20.42 -1.15
CA GLY A 374 19.97 -21.65 -1.82
C GLY A 374 18.52 -21.67 -2.31
N PHE A 375 17.80 -20.54 -2.30
CA PHE A 375 16.41 -20.48 -2.77
C PHE A 375 16.33 -20.85 -4.27
N PRO A 376 15.48 -21.82 -4.66
CA PRO A 376 15.36 -22.25 -6.05
C PRO A 376 14.53 -21.24 -6.83
N TRP A 377 15.14 -20.12 -7.20
CA TRP A 377 14.54 -19.17 -8.14
C TRP A 377 14.37 -19.86 -9.48
N ILE A 378 13.12 -20.01 -9.93
CA ILE A 378 12.85 -20.50 -11.28
C ILE A 378 12.96 -19.29 -12.20
N ASP A 379 13.82 -19.43 -13.21
CA ASP A 379 14.12 -18.47 -14.29
C ASP A 379 14.99 -17.24 -14.01
N LEU A 380 15.79 -17.26 -12.94
CA LEU A 380 16.90 -16.31 -12.79
C LEU A 380 18.22 -17.08 -12.80
N GLU A 381 19.14 -16.72 -13.71
CA GLU A 381 20.53 -17.18 -13.60
C GLU A 381 20.99 -17.00 -12.14
N ARG A 382 21.54 -18.08 -11.55
CA ARG A 382 21.89 -18.25 -10.12
C ARG A 382 22.73 -17.13 -9.48
N ALA A 383 23.11 -16.09 -10.23
CA ALA A 383 23.79 -14.89 -9.76
C ALA A 383 22.86 -13.80 -9.17
N ALA A 384 21.53 -13.89 -9.32
CA ALA A 384 20.67 -12.72 -9.13
C ALA A 384 20.13 -12.44 -7.71
N PHE A 385 20.06 -13.40 -6.77
CA PHE A 385 19.57 -13.08 -5.41
C PHE A 385 19.97 -14.07 -4.29
N PRO A 386 21.19 -13.95 -3.73
CA PRO A 386 21.47 -14.35 -2.37
C PRO A 386 21.40 -13.10 -1.48
N SER A 387 20.43 -13.04 -0.55
CA SER A 387 20.39 -11.98 0.46
C SER A 387 20.51 -12.59 1.82
N THR A 388 21.67 -12.44 2.46
CA THR A 388 21.81 -12.81 3.87
C THR A 388 21.17 -11.79 4.80
N GLY A 389 20.63 -10.68 4.28
CA GLY A 389 20.08 -9.56 5.05
C GLY A 389 21.14 -8.81 5.86
N GLY A 390 22.38 -9.31 5.84
CA GLY A 390 23.55 -8.68 6.41
C GLY A 390 24.13 -7.59 5.51
N GLU A 391 23.73 -7.53 4.23
CA GLU A 391 24.21 -6.53 3.28
C GLU A 391 23.73 -5.12 3.69
N ASP A 392 24.66 -4.19 3.85
CA ASP A 392 24.36 -2.84 4.34
C ASP A 392 23.31 -2.12 3.48
N PHE A 393 23.30 -2.33 2.16
CA PHE A 393 22.32 -1.69 1.26
C PHE A 393 20.90 -2.28 1.38
N ARG A 394 20.74 -3.48 1.93
CA ARG A 394 19.44 -4.16 2.11
C ARG A 394 18.83 -3.98 3.49
N ARG A 395 19.65 -3.70 4.52
CA ARG A 395 19.16 -3.50 5.90
C ARG A 395 18.06 -2.46 5.96
N GLY A 396 16.95 -2.82 6.60
CA GLY A 396 15.80 -1.93 6.80
C GLY A 396 14.86 -1.82 5.61
N GLY A 397 15.17 -2.38 4.43
CA GLY A 397 14.24 -2.44 3.30
C GLY A 397 13.54 -3.80 3.20
N TRP A 398 12.55 -3.90 2.31
CA TRP A 398 11.80 -5.13 2.08
C TRP A 398 12.10 -5.76 0.72
N PHE A 399 12.20 -7.09 0.71
CA PHE A 399 12.16 -7.85 -0.52
C PHE A 399 10.78 -7.69 -1.15
N ASP A 400 10.69 -7.19 -2.38
CA ASP A 400 9.40 -6.85 -3.01
C ASP A 400 8.69 -8.03 -3.70
N GLY A 401 9.23 -9.25 -3.59
CA GLY A 401 8.60 -10.47 -4.12
C GLY A 401 8.41 -10.48 -5.63
N SER A 402 8.96 -9.51 -6.35
CA SER A 402 8.69 -9.34 -7.79
C SER A 402 9.52 -10.26 -8.69
N GLY A 403 10.36 -11.12 -8.10
CA GLY A 403 11.36 -11.92 -8.83
C GLY A 403 12.44 -11.06 -9.49
N ARG A 404 12.48 -9.75 -9.24
CA ARG A 404 13.48 -8.85 -9.83
C ARG A 404 14.74 -8.85 -8.99
N GLY A 405 15.89 -8.74 -9.67
CA GLY A 405 17.19 -8.49 -9.05
C GLY A 405 17.34 -7.09 -8.42
N THR A 406 16.24 -6.38 -8.12
CA THR A 406 16.25 -5.01 -7.61
C THR A 406 15.21 -4.83 -6.51
N MET A 407 15.45 -3.92 -5.57
CA MET A 407 14.45 -3.45 -4.60
C MET A 407 13.84 -2.16 -5.10
N SER A 408 12.52 -2.15 -5.33
CA SER A 408 11.81 -0.96 -5.82
C SER A 408 11.32 -0.03 -4.70
N ALA A 409 11.49 1.28 -4.91
CA ALA A 409 10.90 2.34 -4.11
C ALA A 409 9.37 2.30 -4.16
N VAL A 410 8.75 1.96 -5.30
CA VAL A 410 7.28 1.83 -5.46
C VAL A 410 6.72 0.80 -4.49
N TYR A 411 7.30 -0.40 -4.49
CA TYR A 411 6.81 -1.52 -3.67
C TYR A 411 7.11 -1.29 -2.19
N SER A 412 8.30 -0.78 -1.88
CA SER A 412 8.63 -0.41 -0.49
C SER A 412 7.67 0.65 0.04
N ARG A 413 7.34 1.68 -0.76
CA ARG A 413 6.32 2.67 -0.41
C ARG A 413 4.96 2.02 -0.17
N LEU A 414 4.50 1.15 -1.07
CA LEU A 414 3.21 0.45 -0.93
C LEU A 414 3.14 -0.33 0.37
N ALA A 415 4.24 -0.98 0.74
CA ALA A 415 4.31 -1.73 1.97
C ALA A 415 4.26 -0.82 3.21
N VAL A 416 4.97 0.32 3.20
CA VAL A 416 5.01 1.24 4.36
C VAL A 416 3.63 1.88 4.54
N VAL A 417 3.08 2.41 3.45
CA VAL A 417 1.79 3.09 3.45
C VAL A 417 0.69 2.10 3.83
N GLY A 418 0.65 0.89 3.23
CA GLY A 418 -0.36 -0.12 3.55
C GLY A 418 -0.31 -0.58 5.02
N TYR A 419 0.90 -0.76 5.57
CA TYR A 419 1.08 -1.10 6.99
C TYR A 419 0.51 -0.01 7.90
N VAL A 420 0.85 1.27 7.64
CA VAL A 420 0.34 2.39 8.44
C VAL A 420 -1.17 2.58 8.27
N GLU A 421 -1.68 2.54 7.04
CA GLU A 421 -3.11 2.69 6.73
C GLU A 421 -3.95 1.57 7.35
N SER A 422 -3.44 0.34 7.40
CA SER A 422 -4.08 -0.79 8.08
C SER A 422 -3.99 -0.72 9.61
N GLY A 423 -3.25 0.25 10.16
CA GLY A 423 -3.17 0.52 11.60
C GLY A 423 -1.91 0.00 12.30
N GLY A 424 -0.91 -0.45 11.55
CA GLY A 424 0.41 -0.81 12.05
C GLY A 424 1.11 0.36 12.74
N ARG A 425 1.86 0.07 13.82
CA ARG A 425 2.40 1.09 14.74
C ARG A 425 3.81 0.81 15.27
N ASP A 426 4.51 -0.23 14.80
CA ASP A 426 5.88 -0.52 15.24
C ASP A 426 6.83 0.60 14.78
N ALA A 427 7.12 1.53 15.69
CA ALA A 427 8.01 2.65 15.45
C ALA A 427 9.46 2.20 15.20
N ALA A 428 9.92 1.11 15.80
CA ALA A 428 11.28 0.62 15.61
C ALA A 428 11.45 -0.01 14.21
N LEU A 429 10.44 -0.73 13.73
CA LEU A 429 10.37 -1.18 12.34
C LEU A 429 10.43 0.00 11.38
N LEU A 430 9.57 1.01 11.59
CA LEU A 430 9.50 2.21 10.75
C LEU A 430 10.79 3.02 10.80
N ASP A 431 11.51 3.04 11.93
CA ASP A 431 12.81 3.70 12.00
C ASP A 431 13.85 3.01 11.10
N ARG A 432 13.91 1.67 11.15
CA ARG A 432 14.77 0.87 10.25
C ARG A 432 14.42 1.12 8.78
N LEU A 433 13.14 1.26 8.45
CA LEU A 433 12.68 1.59 7.10
C LEU A 433 13.12 2.99 6.67
N GLY A 434 13.04 3.97 7.57
CA GLY A 434 13.56 5.31 7.30
C GLY A 434 15.05 5.31 6.96
N GLN A 435 15.86 4.50 7.66
CA GLN A 435 17.29 4.35 7.36
C GLN A 435 17.56 3.74 5.97
N TRP A 436 16.67 2.89 5.48
CA TRP A 436 16.76 2.38 4.11
C TRP A 436 16.42 3.46 3.09
N TRP A 437 15.34 4.21 3.32
CA TRP A 437 14.96 5.34 2.47
C TRP A 437 16.01 6.44 2.42
N ASP A 438 16.76 6.68 3.50
CA ASP A 438 17.84 7.67 3.55
C ASP A 438 18.91 7.41 2.47
N ARG A 439 19.11 6.15 2.08
CA ARG A 439 20.08 5.74 1.03
C ARG A 439 19.60 6.06 -0.39
N LEU A 440 18.30 6.19 -0.58
CA LEU A 440 17.70 6.53 -1.87
C LEU A 440 17.70 8.04 -2.12
N LEU A 441 17.86 8.86 -1.08
CA LEU A 441 17.79 10.31 -1.19
C LEU A 441 19.07 10.90 -1.79
N VAL A 442 18.89 11.81 -2.75
CA VAL A 442 19.98 12.62 -3.29
C VAL A 442 19.86 14.02 -2.70
N TRP A 443 20.80 14.36 -1.82
CA TRP A 443 20.90 15.69 -1.21
C TRP A 443 21.87 16.57 -2.02
N ASP A 444 21.66 17.88 -2.00
CA ASP A 444 22.72 18.82 -2.36
C ASP A 444 23.89 18.64 -1.41
N ALA A 445 25.12 18.65 -1.94
CA ALA A 445 26.30 18.71 -1.09
C ALA A 445 26.19 19.96 -0.22
N ALA A 446 26.34 19.80 1.10
CA ALA A 446 26.47 20.95 1.98
C ALA A 446 27.62 21.82 1.44
N ALA A 447 27.30 23.07 1.10
CA ALA A 447 28.26 24.03 0.56
C ALA A 447 29.39 24.33 1.53
#